data_AF-A0A5A7UAT4-F1
#
_entry.id   AF-A0A5A7UAT4-F1
#
_cell.length_a   1.000
_cell.length_b   1.000
_cell.length_c   1.000
_cell.angle_alpha   90.00
_cell.angle_beta   90.00
_cell.angle_gamma   90.00
#
_symmetry.space_group_name_H-M   'P 1'
#
loop_
_entity.id
_entity.type
_entity.pdbx_description
1 polymer ?
#
loop_
_entity_poly.entity_id
_entity_poly.type
_entity_poly.pdbx_seq_one_letter_code
_entity_poly.pdbx_strand_id
1 'polypeptide(L)'
;MVKLVEWFYSDKLPDPPSECLWHNMDDQEKMNELQSYVELCWLAEFWFLEDLQEVCLNLIVACLEIAHHLSVSVLQMAGDFSLWKLAEIAADFIAPLYSQLRNCGDLEALDERLLSMIRAASIRLSQEGN
;
A
#
# COMPACT_ATOMS: atom_id res chain seq x y z
N MET A 1 4.53 -14.31 7.23
CA MET A 1 4.99 -15.70 7.02
C MET A 1 3.89 -16.78 7.04
N VAL A 2 2.92 -16.83 7.97
CA VAL A 2 1.87 -17.88 7.97
C VAL A 2 1.03 -17.86 6.69
N LYS A 3 0.54 -16.67 6.31
CA LYS A 3 -0.20 -16.41 5.07
C LYS A 3 0.53 -16.87 3.80
N LEU A 4 1.84 -16.76 3.80
CA LEU A 4 2.71 -17.20 2.71
C LEU A 4 2.75 -18.72 2.60
N VAL A 5 3.08 -19.40 3.71
CA VAL A 5 3.11 -20.86 3.78
C VAL A 5 1.75 -21.45 3.42
N GLU A 6 0.67 -20.85 3.92
CA GLU A 6 -0.68 -21.31 3.63
C GLU A 6 -1.00 -21.23 2.12
N TRP A 7 -0.66 -20.14 1.45
CA TRP A 7 -0.84 -20.03 0.01
C TRP A 7 -0.03 -21.10 -0.77
N PHE A 8 1.25 -21.32 -0.49
CA PHE A 8 2.04 -22.35 -1.22
C PHE A 8 1.44 -23.76 -1.15
N TYR A 9 0.93 -24.12 0.02
CA TYR A 9 0.52 -25.49 0.28
C TYR A 9 -0.98 -25.73 0.04
N SER A 10 -1.78 -24.67 -0.14
CA SER A 10 -3.22 -24.80 -0.35
C SER A 10 -3.75 -24.13 -1.61
N ASP A 11 -2.93 -23.31 -2.28
CA ASP A 11 -3.33 -22.43 -3.38
C ASP A 11 -4.47 -21.45 -3.01
N LYS A 12 -4.71 -21.25 -1.70
CA LYS A 12 -5.68 -20.30 -1.19
C LYS A 12 -4.96 -19.04 -0.75
N LEU A 13 -5.36 -17.92 -1.33
CA LEU A 13 -5.00 -16.63 -0.75
C LEU A 13 -5.62 -16.51 0.64
N PRO A 14 -4.89 -15.91 1.60
CA PRO A 14 -5.46 -15.59 2.89
C PRO A 14 -6.53 -14.52 2.70
N ASP A 15 -7.76 -14.86 3.09
CA ASP A 15 -8.87 -13.92 3.04
C ASP A 15 -8.52 -12.64 3.82
N PRO A 16 -8.86 -11.45 3.30
CA PRO A 16 -8.74 -10.23 4.07
C PRO A 16 -9.58 -10.34 5.36
N PRO A 17 -9.20 -9.61 6.42
CA PRO A 17 -10.07 -9.44 7.58
C PRO A 17 -11.46 -9.02 7.11
N SER A 18 -12.50 -9.64 7.66
CA SER A 18 -13.88 -9.20 7.37
C SER A 18 -14.01 -7.71 7.68
N GLU A 19 -14.89 -6.99 6.97
CA GLU A 19 -15.05 -5.54 7.18
C GLU A 19 -15.28 -5.21 8.66
N CYS A 20 -16.11 -5.98 9.36
CA CYS A 20 -16.35 -5.81 10.80
C CYS A 20 -15.07 -5.98 11.63
N LEU A 21 -14.21 -6.94 11.29
CA LEU A 21 -12.95 -7.15 12.01
C LEU A 21 -11.96 -6.03 11.70
N TRP A 22 -11.81 -5.66 10.42
CA TRP A 22 -10.94 -4.57 9.98
C TRP A 22 -11.25 -3.24 10.68
N HIS A 23 -12.52 -2.89 10.82
CA HIS A 23 -12.93 -1.65 11.49
C HIS A 23 -12.57 -1.62 12.99
N ASN A 24 -12.53 -2.78 13.63
CA ASN A 24 -12.21 -2.90 15.06
C ASN A 24 -10.71 -3.02 15.33
N MET A 25 -9.89 -3.24 14.30
CA MET A 25 -8.44 -3.27 14.42
C MET A 25 -7.87 -1.87 14.65
N ASP A 26 -6.84 -1.79 15.49
CA ASP A 26 -6.03 -0.59 15.61
C ASP A 26 -5.09 -0.43 14.39
N ASP A 27 -4.41 0.72 14.29
CA ASP A 27 -3.54 1.02 13.14
C ASP A 27 -2.35 0.07 13.04
N GLN A 28 -1.83 -0.44 14.16
CA GLN A 28 -0.71 -1.37 14.17
C GLN A 28 -1.16 -2.76 13.67
N GLU A 29 -2.33 -3.22 14.10
CA GLU A 29 -2.95 -4.45 13.62
C GLU A 29 -3.24 -4.38 12.11
N LYS A 30 -3.85 -3.28 11.64
CA LYS A 30 -4.06 -3.04 10.21
C LYS A 30 -2.76 -3.04 9.42
N MET A 31 -1.71 -2.43 9.98
CA MET A 31 -0.40 -2.39 9.34
C MET A 31 0.24 -3.77 9.22
N ASN A 32 0.14 -4.60 10.28
CA ASN A 32 0.66 -5.97 10.25
C ASN A 32 -0.07 -6.83 9.21
N GLU A 33 -1.38 -6.64 9.07
CA GLU A 33 -2.19 -7.28 8.03
C GLU A 33 -1.75 -6.85 6.63
N LEU A 34 -1.64 -5.54 6.38
CA LEU A 34 -1.19 -4.98 5.11
C LEU A 34 0.23 -5.43 4.75
N GLN A 35 1.16 -5.41 5.71
CA GLN A 35 2.53 -5.86 5.51
C GLN A 35 2.57 -7.28 4.93
N SER A 36 1.74 -8.19 5.45
CA SER A 36 1.68 -9.56 4.93
C SER A 36 1.24 -9.64 3.46
N TYR A 37 0.33 -8.76 3.04
CA TYR A 37 -0.09 -8.67 1.63
C TYR A 37 0.95 -8.00 0.75
N VAL A 38 1.68 -7.01 1.27
CA VAL A 38 2.81 -6.37 0.58
C VAL A 38 3.93 -7.39 0.34
N GLU A 39 4.29 -8.18 1.37
CA GLU A 39 5.28 -9.26 1.26
C GLU A 39 4.84 -10.32 0.23
N LEU A 40 3.56 -10.69 0.23
CA LEU A 40 2.99 -11.60 -0.77
C LEU A 40 3.05 -11.01 -2.19
N CYS A 41 2.71 -9.72 -2.35
CA CYS A 41 2.80 -9.02 -3.62
C CYS A 41 4.24 -9.02 -4.16
N TRP A 42 5.22 -8.76 -3.29
CA TRP A 42 6.64 -8.80 -3.63
C TRP A 42 7.09 -10.21 -4.08
N LEU A 43 6.71 -11.26 -3.35
CA LEU A 43 7.04 -12.63 -3.73
C LEU A 43 6.37 -13.06 -5.03
N ALA A 44 5.11 -12.64 -5.24
CA ALA A 44 4.39 -12.88 -6.47
C ALA A 44 5.10 -12.25 -7.67
N GLU A 45 5.56 -11.00 -7.54
CA GLU A 45 6.35 -10.32 -8.57
C GLU A 45 7.69 -11.05 -8.82
N PHE A 46 8.39 -11.43 -7.75
CA PHE A 46 9.69 -12.10 -7.84
C PHE A 46 9.62 -13.45 -8.56
N TRP A 47 8.50 -14.16 -8.46
CA TRP A 47 8.30 -15.45 -9.13
C TRP A 47 7.40 -15.41 -10.36
N PHE A 48 7.06 -14.21 -10.86
CA PHE A 48 6.23 -14.05 -12.06
C PHE A 48 4.84 -14.70 -11.92
N LEU A 49 4.23 -14.57 -10.73
CA LEU A 49 2.89 -15.04 -10.42
C LEU A 49 1.90 -13.87 -10.56
N GLU A 50 1.65 -13.47 -11.81
CA GLU A 50 0.90 -12.25 -12.14
C GLU A 50 -0.50 -12.22 -11.53
N ASP A 51 -1.24 -13.34 -11.57
CA ASP A 51 -2.59 -13.45 -11.00
C ASP A 51 -2.59 -13.18 -9.48
N LEU A 52 -1.61 -13.74 -8.77
CA LEU A 52 -1.48 -13.53 -7.32
C LEU A 52 -1.07 -12.09 -7.01
N GLN A 53 -0.15 -11.53 -7.79
CA GLN A 53 0.29 -10.16 -7.63
C GLN A 53 -0.89 -9.19 -7.80
N GLU A 54 -1.73 -9.41 -8.81
CA GLU A 54 -2.92 -8.60 -9.06
C GLU A 54 -3.93 -8.69 -7.89
N VAL A 55 -4.19 -9.90 -7.38
CA VAL A 55 -5.09 -10.06 -6.22
C VAL A 55 -4.56 -9.33 -4.99
N CYS A 56 -3.26 -9.47 -4.69
CA CYS A 56 -2.65 -8.79 -3.55
C CYS A 56 -2.71 -7.26 -3.71
N LEU A 57 -2.40 -6.73 -4.90
CA LEU A 57 -2.50 -5.30 -5.18
C LEU A 57 -3.93 -4.79 -4.96
N ASN A 58 -4.93 -5.46 -5.52
CA ASN A 58 -6.32 -5.06 -5.41
C ASN A 58 -6.81 -5.04 -3.96
N LEU A 59 -6.38 -6.02 -3.15
CA LEU A 59 -6.72 -6.08 -1.73
C LEU A 59 -6.08 -4.92 -0.96
N ILE A 60 -4.80 -4.64 -1.19
CA ILE A 60 -4.11 -3.51 -0.56
C ILE A 60 -4.80 -2.19 -0.91
N VAL A 61 -5.17 -2.00 -2.19
CA VAL A 61 -5.89 -0.81 -2.66
C VAL A 61 -7.22 -0.66 -1.93
N ALA A 62 -8.04 -1.72 -1.87
CA ALA A 62 -9.32 -1.69 -1.17
C ALA A 62 -9.17 -1.32 0.32
N CYS A 63 -8.11 -1.80 0.98
CA CYS A 63 -7.80 -1.41 2.35
C CYS A 63 -7.40 0.07 2.47
N LEU A 64 -6.63 0.61 1.52
CA LEU A 64 -6.20 2.01 1.50
C LEU A 64 -7.36 2.99 1.23
N GLU A 65 -8.36 2.59 0.46
CA GLU A 65 -9.59 3.38 0.26
C GLU A 65 -10.35 3.59 1.57
N ILE A 66 -10.29 2.64 2.50
CA ILE A 66 -10.93 2.74 3.81
C ILE A 66 -10.01 3.45 4.81
N ALA A 67 -8.71 3.15 4.77
CA ALA A 67 -7.71 3.59 5.73
C ALA A 67 -6.63 4.48 5.07
N HIS A 68 -7.06 5.60 4.49
CA HIS A 68 -6.19 6.55 3.77
C HIS A 68 -4.98 7.03 4.57
N HIS A 69 -5.08 7.13 5.90
CA HIS A 69 -3.96 7.57 6.75
C HIS A 69 -2.79 6.58 6.75
N LEU A 70 -3.02 5.32 6.39
CA LEU A 70 -2.00 4.28 6.30
C LEU A 70 -1.20 4.34 4.98
N SER A 71 -1.63 5.13 3.99
CA SER A 71 -1.01 5.18 2.67
C SER A 71 0.47 5.59 2.71
N VAL A 72 0.88 6.44 3.64
CA VAL A 72 2.30 6.85 3.81
C VAL A 72 3.16 5.66 4.23
N SER A 73 2.71 4.88 5.21
CA SER A 73 3.43 3.69 5.67
C SER A 73 3.48 2.62 4.58
N VAL A 74 2.39 2.43 3.82
CA VAL A 74 2.36 1.50 2.68
C VAL A 74 3.28 1.95 1.56
N LEU A 75 3.36 3.25 1.26
CA LEU A 75 4.32 3.80 0.30
C LEU A 75 5.76 3.51 0.71
N GLN A 76 6.09 3.67 1.98
CA GLN A 76 7.42 3.37 2.51
C GLN A 76 7.75 1.88 2.35
N MET A 77 6.87 0.98 2.78
CA MET A 77 7.06 -0.46 2.59
C MET A 77 7.21 -0.84 1.11
N ALA A 78 6.37 -0.27 0.23
CA ALA A 78 6.47 -0.50 -1.20
C ALA A 78 7.83 -0.06 -1.76
N GLY A 79 8.37 1.06 -1.27
CA GLY A 79 9.74 1.50 -1.57
C GLY A 79 10.80 0.50 -1.11
N ASP A 80 10.70 0.01 0.13
CA ASP A 80 11.64 -0.96 0.72
C ASP A 80 11.67 -2.28 -0.07
N PHE A 81 10.51 -2.74 -0.56
CA PHE A 81 10.39 -3.93 -1.41
C PHE A 81 10.58 -3.66 -2.91
N SER A 82 10.86 -2.41 -3.30
CA SER A 82 10.96 -1.99 -4.71
C SER A 82 9.71 -2.30 -5.56
N LEU A 83 8.54 -2.34 -4.93
CA LEU A 83 7.23 -2.52 -5.56
C LEU A 83 6.73 -1.19 -6.15
N TRP A 84 7.33 -0.75 -7.26
CA TRP A 84 7.08 0.59 -7.81
C TRP A 84 5.62 0.83 -8.22
N LYS A 85 4.93 -0.19 -8.73
CA LYS A 85 3.50 -0.10 -9.06
C LYS A 85 2.64 0.20 -7.82
N LEU A 86 2.93 -0.47 -6.71
CA LEU A 86 2.23 -0.21 -5.45
C LEU A 86 2.60 1.17 -4.88
N ALA A 87 3.86 1.56 -4.99
CA ALA A 87 4.32 2.88 -4.57
C ALA A 87 3.64 4.01 -5.36
N GLU A 88 3.43 3.85 -6.67
CA GLU A 88 2.68 4.81 -7.48
C GLU A 88 1.24 4.94 -7.00
N ILE A 89 0.55 3.81 -6.79
CA ILE A 89 -0.83 3.82 -6.30
C ILE A 89 -0.93 4.48 -4.92
N ALA A 90 -0.03 4.13 -3.99
CA ALA A 90 -0.01 4.75 -2.67
C ALA A 90 0.28 6.27 -2.74
N ALA A 91 1.15 6.70 -3.65
CA ALA A 91 1.42 8.12 -3.88
C ALA A 91 0.18 8.87 -4.42
N ASP A 92 -0.62 8.24 -5.29
CA ASP A 92 -1.88 8.80 -5.77
C ASP A 92 -2.92 8.93 -4.64
N PHE A 93 -2.98 7.99 -3.69
CA PHE A 93 -3.81 8.12 -2.49
C PHE A 93 -3.37 9.27 -1.57
N ILE A 94 -2.06 9.56 -1.51
CA ILE A 94 -1.50 10.65 -0.68
C ILE A 94 -1.65 12.00 -1.36
N ALA A 95 -1.67 12.05 -2.70
CA ALA A 95 -1.66 13.26 -3.50
C ALA A 95 -2.66 14.35 -3.09
N PRO A 96 -3.93 14.04 -2.73
CA PRO A 96 -4.90 15.04 -2.28
C PRO A 96 -4.53 15.70 -0.94
N LEU A 97 -3.84 14.96 -0.07
CA LEU A 97 -3.46 15.39 1.28
C LEU A 97 -2.03 15.92 1.37
N TYR A 98 -1.28 15.93 0.26
CA TYR A 98 0.13 16.29 0.21
C TYR A 98 0.44 17.64 0.88
N SER A 99 -0.38 18.66 0.64
CA SER A 99 -0.17 20.00 1.23
C SER A 99 -0.30 20.00 2.75
N GLN A 100 -1.21 19.21 3.30
CA GLN A 100 -1.43 19.07 4.75
C GLN A 100 -0.28 18.29 5.38
N LEU A 101 0.04 17.11 4.83
CA LEU A 101 1.10 16.23 5.35
C LEU A 101 2.48 16.90 5.31
N ARG A 102 2.75 17.69 4.26
CA ARG A 102 3.98 18.48 4.17
C ARG A 102 4.08 19.52 5.29
N ASN A 103 2.97 20.15 5.66
CA ASN A 103 2.96 21.17 6.72
C ASN A 103 3.08 20.56 8.13
N CYS A 104 2.62 19.32 8.31
CA CYS A 104 2.74 18.57 9.56
C CYS A 104 4.14 17.96 9.77
N GLY A 105 4.95 17.86 8.72
CA GLY A 105 6.27 17.21 8.79
C GLY A 105 6.22 15.68 8.62
N ASP A 106 5.04 15.10 8.40
CA ASP A 106 4.83 13.65 8.31
C ASP A 106 5.51 13.00 7.10
N LEU A 107 6.03 13.81 6.16
CA LEU A 107 6.74 13.36 4.96
C LEU A 107 8.26 13.47 5.08
N GLU A 108 8.80 14.05 6.16
CA GLU A 108 10.25 14.31 6.30
C GLU A 108 11.09 13.02 6.42
N ALA A 109 10.48 11.94 6.91
CA ALA A 109 11.14 10.64 7.05
C ALA A 109 11.20 9.82 5.74
N LEU A 110 10.49 10.25 4.69
CA LEU A 110 10.47 9.53 3.41
C LEU A 110 11.74 9.80 2.59
N ASP A 111 12.17 8.78 1.85
CA ASP A 111 13.21 8.93 0.82
C ASP A 111 12.77 9.95 -0.26
N GLU A 112 13.71 10.75 -0.75
CA GLU A 112 13.45 11.79 -1.77
C GLU A 112 12.80 11.21 -3.04
N ARG A 113 13.10 9.96 -3.39
CA ARG A 113 12.47 9.26 -4.51
C ARG A 113 10.98 9.08 -4.27
N LEU A 114 10.57 8.59 -3.10
CA LEU A 114 9.16 8.43 -2.73
C LEU A 114 8.45 9.79 -2.62
N LEU A 115 9.14 10.78 -2.07
CA LEU A 115 8.63 12.14 -1.97
C LEU A 115 8.40 12.78 -3.36
N SER A 116 9.31 12.51 -4.31
CA SER A 116 9.16 12.95 -5.70
C SER A 116 7.93 12.34 -6.38
N MET A 117 7.59 11.09 -6.06
CA MET A 117 6.40 10.40 -6.59
C MET A 117 5.11 11.05 -6.08
N ILE A 118 5.03 11.34 -4.77
CA ILE A 118 3.89 12.05 -4.19
C ILE A 118 3.74 13.45 -4.81
N ARG A 119 4.85 14.19 -4.97
CA ARG A 119 4.84 15.51 -5.62
C ARG A 119 4.30 15.43 -7.04
N ALA A 120 4.78 14.47 -7.83
CA ALA A 120 4.33 14.27 -9.20
C ALA A 120 2.84 13.92 -9.24
N ALA A 121 2.37 13.02 -8.37
CA ALA A 121 0.97 12.67 -8.23
C ALA A 121 0.08 13.87 -7.87
N SER A 122 0.51 14.69 -6.90
CA SER A 122 -0.20 15.91 -6.49
C SER A 122 -0.29 16.95 -7.62
N ILE A 123 0.78 17.11 -8.42
CA ILE A 123 0.77 17.99 -9.59
C ILE A 123 -0.22 17.48 -10.65
N ARG A 124 -0.22 16.18 -10.96
CA ARG A 124 -1.18 15.58 -11.92
C ARG A 124 -2.61 15.83 -11.47
N LEU A 125 -2.92 15.56 -10.21
CA LEU A 125 -4.25 15.77 -9.64
C LEU A 125 -4.70 17.24 -9.75
N SER A 126 -3.79 18.19 -9.50
CA SER A 126 -4.08 19.62 -9.63
C SER A 126 -4.29 20.07 -11.08
N GLN A 127 -3.74 19.35 -12.07
CA GLN A 127 -3.91 19.64 -13.49
C GLN A 127 -5.20 19.05 -14.05
N GLU A 128 -5.64 17.89 -13.56
CA GLU A 128 -6.90 17.23 -13.96
C GLU A 128 -8.15 17.91 -13.36
N GLY A 129 -8.00 18.63 -12.25
CA GLY A 129 -9.07 19.39 -11.61
C GLY A 129 -9.37 20.77 -12.25
N ASN A 130 -8.66 21.16 -13.31
CA ASN A 130 -8.85 22.40 -14.08
C ASN A 130 -9.38 22.12 -15.49
#